data_AF-A0A8T3SL91-F1
#
_entry.id   AF-A0A8T3SL91-F1
#
_cell.length_a   1.000
_cell.length_b   1.000
_cell.length_c   1.000
_cell.angle_alpha   90.00
_cell.angle_beta   90.00
_cell.angle_gamma   90.00
#
_symmetry.space_group_name_H-M   'P 1'
#
loop_
_entity.id
_entity.type
_entity.pdbx_description
1 polymer ?
#
loop_
_entity_poly.entity_id
_entity_poly.type
_entity_poly.pdbx_seq_one_letter_code
_entity_poly.pdbx_strand_id
1 'polypeptide(L)'
;MKTSYTAATALLLSILSSGPLSAAPCPFNNQLNCTVAKDILNDRAPNGLRYYAPTNYDHRKSGEIGVFDATLVTPYTDGVNAPGQLKLTAKRINAGFFKSGEIMTRVNLDKPPYNAPTKSVPYTTNDIKHGYFEARVKLPKCDTSDDGLCQNNKAPQSYTRGLWPSVWLLPTKDTPWPSNGEIDIFEAYKKSEGINVGTAALHFNGNDPRCGGNDCKGIGMHLPFAVTSGPLYETFHTWGFEWQPDPQSNRGGVIMTGYFDNKKQWGPIRTETLPGDGPAAMARGFSDPNGGFYLIAALAVGGPYSGAPNAHMQTATMYVQSIKAYSVGGVTPPVGTCLPPANIKATITANKKQATLTWDAPVNSDPISNYQVNDWLNRVMWKGAAKKFVDASLPGTNGKFTYFLYSNCGAKMSKGVQYDLMIK
;
A
#
# COMPACT_ATOMS: atom_id res chain seq x y z
N MET A 1 5.20 -59.23 32.90
CA MET A 1 6.28 -58.26 33.14
C MET A 1 6.11 -57.12 32.14
N LYS A 2 5.79 -55.93 32.64
CA LYS A 2 5.61 -54.70 31.87
C LYS A 2 6.99 -54.05 31.69
N THR A 3 7.34 -53.67 30.47
CA THR A 3 8.40 -52.70 30.21
C THR A 3 7.82 -51.58 29.37
N SER A 4 7.56 -50.47 30.05
CA SER A 4 7.16 -49.19 29.48
C SER A 4 8.41 -48.48 28.95
N TYR A 5 8.39 -48.03 27.70
CA TYR A 5 9.32 -47.01 27.21
C TYR A 5 8.54 -45.70 27.02
N THR A 6 8.76 -44.75 27.91
CA THR A 6 8.33 -43.36 27.78
C THR A 6 9.24 -42.64 26.77
N ALA A 7 8.69 -42.26 25.63
CA ALA A 7 9.33 -41.33 24.70
C ALA A 7 8.99 -39.89 25.13
N ALA A 8 9.98 -39.16 25.62
CA ALA A 8 9.86 -37.74 25.93
C ALA A 8 9.78 -36.94 24.62
N THR A 9 8.67 -36.25 24.40
CA THR A 9 8.47 -35.34 23.27
C THR A 9 9.13 -34.01 23.61
N ALA A 10 10.29 -33.72 23.01
CA ALA A 10 10.92 -32.42 23.10
C ALA A 10 10.18 -31.43 22.17
N LEU A 11 9.40 -30.53 22.78
CA LEU A 11 8.75 -29.41 22.11
C LEU A 11 9.83 -28.37 21.78
N LEU A 12 10.34 -28.34 20.55
CA LEU A 12 11.17 -27.23 20.08
C LEU A 12 10.28 -25.99 19.93
N LEU A 13 10.33 -25.10 20.92
CA LEU A 13 9.89 -23.72 20.76
C LEU A 13 10.88 -23.02 19.83
N SER A 14 10.47 -22.74 18.59
CA SER A 14 11.17 -21.85 17.68
C SER A 14 11.07 -20.42 18.21
N ILE A 15 12.10 -19.98 18.91
CA ILE A 15 12.29 -18.58 19.27
C ILE A 15 12.66 -17.84 17.98
N LEU A 16 11.68 -17.20 17.35
CA LEU A 16 11.92 -16.20 16.31
C LEU A 16 12.67 -15.02 16.95
N SER A 17 14.00 -15.05 16.83
CA SER A 17 14.84 -13.90 17.15
C SER A 17 14.54 -12.79 16.15
N SER A 18 13.88 -11.73 16.61
CA SER A 18 13.82 -10.45 15.91
C SER A 18 15.21 -9.81 15.94
N GLY A 19 16.08 -10.20 15.01
CA GLY A 19 17.34 -9.53 14.74
C GLY A 19 17.08 -8.15 14.09
N PRO A 20 18.02 -7.21 14.19
CA PRO A 20 17.91 -5.93 13.48
C PRO A 20 17.80 -6.20 11.97
N LEU A 21 16.84 -5.57 11.31
CA LEU A 21 16.69 -5.59 9.85
C LEU A 21 17.99 -5.09 9.22
N SER A 22 18.85 -6.01 8.79
CA SER A 22 20.08 -5.66 8.07
C SER A 22 19.71 -5.08 6.72
N ALA A 23 20.30 -3.94 6.38
CA ALA A 23 20.29 -3.44 5.01
C ALA A 23 20.84 -4.54 4.07
N ALA A 24 20.15 -4.77 2.96
CA ALA A 24 20.54 -5.70 1.91
C ALA A 24 20.58 -4.96 0.57
N PRO A 25 21.27 -5.45 -0.47
CA PRO A 25 21.22 -4.82 -1.78
C PRO A 25 19.77 -4.67 -2.28
N CYS A 26 19.43 -3.53 -2.87
CA CYS A 26 18.11 -3.32 -3.45
C CYS A 26 17.88 -4.31 -4.60
N PRO A 27 16.67 -4.89 -4.72
CA PRO A 27 16.42 -5.91 -5.73
C PRO A 27 16.58 -5.39 -7.16
N PHE A 28 16.35 -4.09 -7.37
CA PHE A 28 16.47 -3.39 -8.66
C PHE A 28 17.81 -2.70 -8.91
N ASN A 29 18.69 -2.60 -7.90
CA ASN A 29 20.00 -1.97 -8.01
C ASN A 29 20.94 -2.48 -6.91
N ASN A 30 21.90 -3.32 -7.27
CA ASN A 30 22.84 -3.92 -6.33
C ASN A 30 23.88 -2.94 -5.73
N GLN A 31 23.97 -1.72 -6.26
CA GLN A 31 24.82 -0.66 -5.72
C GLN A 31 24.11 0.14 -4.61
N LEU A 32 22.79 -0.04 -4.47
CA LEU A 32 21.99 0.59 -3.43
C LEU A 32 21.64 -0.43 -2.35
N ASN A 33 21.47 0.05 -1.12
CA ASN A 33 21.02 -0.75 0.01
C ASN A 33 19.56 -0.44 0.34
N CYS A 34 18.73 -1.48 0.41
CA CYS A 34 17.34 -1.42 0.80
C CYS A 34 17.14 -2.03 2.18
N THR A 35 16.32 -1.39 3.00
CA THR A 35 15.79 -1.95 4.25
C THR A 35 14.29 -2.03 4.14
N VAL A 36 13.68 -3.18 4.46
CA VAL A 36 12.22 -3.31 4.49
C VAL A 36 11.70 -2.36 5.57
N ALA A 37 10.96 -1.34 5.15
CA ALA A 37 10.25 -0.45 6.07
C ALA A 37 8.89 -1.04 6.45
N LYS A 38 8.24 -1.72 5.49
CA LYS A 38 6.95 -2.36 5.71
C LYS A 38 6.73 -3.56 4.79
N ASP A 39 6.35 -4.69 5.36
CA ASP A 39 5.63 -5.74 4.62
C ASP A 39 4.13 -5.48 4.76
N ILE A 40 3.52 -4.85 3.75
CA ILE A 40 2.15 -4.32 3.83
C ILE A 40 1.14 -5.43 4.11
N LEU A 41 1.38 -6.62 3.57
CA LEU A 41 0.43 -7.72 3.67
C LEU A 41 0.55 -8.49 4.99
N ASN A 42 1.74 -8.53 5.59
CA ASN A 42 2.03 -9.33 6.78
C ASN A 42 2.15 -8.52 8.07
N ASP A 43 2.74 -7.33 8.01
CA ASP A 43 2.99 -6.53 9.19
C ASP A 43 1.68 -6.03 9.80
N ARG A 44 1.70 -5.84 11.12
CA ARG A 44 0.61 -5.25 11.87
C ARG A 44 1.08 -4.00 12.58
N ALA A 45 0.21 -3.01 12.64
CA ALA A 45 0.42 -1.84 13.47
C ALA A 45 0.39 -2.24 14.96
N PRO A 46 0.92 -1.40 15.88
CA PRO A 46 0.91 -1.70 17.33
C PRO A 46 -0.47 -2.00 17.92
N ASN A 47 -1.54 -1.48 17.29
CA ASN A 47 -2.93 -1.76 17.66
C ASN A 47 -3.49 -3.06 17.04
N GLY A 48 -2.65 -3.87 16.37
CA GLY A 48 -2.99 -5.14 15.75
C GLY A 48 -3.65 -5.05 14.36
N LEU A 49 -3.97 -3.84 13.89
CA LEU A 49 -4.60 -3.63 12.58
C LEU A 49 -3.59 -3.84 11.43
N ARG A 50 -4.13 -4.21 10.26
CA ARG A 50 -3.36 -4.34 9.02
C ARG A 50 -3.09 -2.97 8.38
N TYR A 51 -2.14 -2.92 7.45
CA TYR A 51 -1.82 -1.72 6.68
C TYR A 51 -2.60 -1.57 5.36
N TYR A 52 -3.54 -2.48 5.12
CA TYR A 52 -4.47 -2.44 3.99
C TYR A 52 -5.86 -2.89 4.44
N ALA A 53 -6.88 -2.49 3.68
CA ALA A 53 -8.21 -3.06 3.79
C ALA A 53 -8.79 -3.37 2.39
N PRO A 54 -9.50 -4.49 2.23
CA PRO A 54 -10.37 -4.71 1.09
C PRO A 54 -11.52 -3.71 1.05
N THR A 55 -11.86 -3.22 -0.13
CA THR A 55 -12.81 -2.12 -0.30
C THR A 55 -14.14 -2.57 -0.91
N ASN A 56 -15.21 -1.90 -0.49
CA ASN A 56 -16.48 -1.86 -1.22
C ASN A 56 -16.58 -0.48 -1.87
N TYR A 57 -16.46 -0.41 -3.20
CA TYR A 57 -16.41 0.87 -3.91
C TYR A 57 -16.93 0.74 -5.36
N ASP A 58 -17.76 1.70 -5.78
CA ASP A 58 -18.40 1.68 -7.10
C ASP A 58 -17.56 2.46 -8.12
N HIS A 59 -16.73 1.72 -8.86
CA HIS A 59 -15.87 2.26 -9.90
C HIS A 59 -16.58 2.56 -11.22
N ARG A 60 -17.86 2.23 -11.40
CA ARG A 60 -18.53 2.45 -12.70
C ARG A 60 -18.57 3.92 -13.14
N LYS A 61 -18.38 4.85 -12.21
CA LYS A 61 -18.22 6.29 -12.50
C LYS A 61 -16.94 6.61 -13.29
N SER A 62 -15.96 5.73 -13.26
CA SER A 62 -14.65 5.88 -13.92
C SER A 62 -14.57 5.13 -15.27
N GLY A 63 -15.65 4.46 -15.69
CA GLY A 63 -15.79 3.83 -17.00
C GLY A 63 -15.63 2.30 -17.01
N GLU A 64 -15.26 1.69 -15.90
CA GLU A 64 -15.26 0.25 -15.68
C GLU A 64 -16.69 -0.28 -15.55
N ILE A 65 -16.88 -1.58 -15.82
CA ILE A 65 -18.21 -2.23 -15.64
C ILE A 65 -18.30 -2.98 -14.30
N GLY A 66 -17.27 -2.85 -13.46
CA GLY A 66 -17.11 -3.55 -12.19
C GLY A 66 -17.43 -2.69 -10.96
N VAL A 67 -17.89 -3.34 -9.90
CA VAL A 67 -17.94 -2.77 -8.53
C VAL A 67 -17.00 -3.58 -7.63
N PHE A 68 -16.16 -2.92 -6.86
CA PHE A 68 -15.29 -3.62 -5.91
C PHE A 68 -16.09 -4.10 -4.69
N ASP A 69 -15.87 -5.34 -4.32
CA ASP A 69 -16.49 -6.04 -3.21
C ASP A 69 -15.41 -6.69 -2.34
N ALA A 70 -15.34 -6.26 -1.09
CA ALA A 70 -14.35 -6.69 -0.11
C ALA A 70 -14.34 -8.22 0.09
N THR A 71 -15.48 -8.90 -0.14
CA THR A 71 -15.58 -10.36 0.00
C THR A 71 -14.85 -11.13 -1.11
N LEU A 72 -14.47 -10.45 -2.19
CA LEU A 72 -13.71 -11.01 -3.31
C LEU A 72 -12.19 -10.83 -3.16
N VAL A 73 -11.74 -10.35 -2.00
CA VAL A 73 -10.35 -10.40 -1.55
C VAL A 73 -10.23 -11.48 -0.49
N THR A 74 -9.58 -12.58 -0.84
CA THR A 74 -9.43 -13.73 0.06
C THR A 74 -7.96 -14.05 0.31
N PRO A 75 -7.58 -14.54 1.50
CA PRO A 75 -6.23 -15.01 1.71
C PRO A 75 -5.96 -16.24 0.82
N TYR A 76 -4.73 -16.38 0.32
CA TYR A 76 -4.24 -17.63 -0.24
C TYR A 76 -2.83 -17.92 0.27
N THR A 77 -2.34 -19.12 -0.03
CA THR A 77 -0.95 -19.50 0.19
C THR A 77 -0.50 -20.39 -0.96
N ASP A 78 0.66 -20.10 -1.53
CA ASP A 78 1.36 -20.98 -2.47
C ASP A 78 2.41 -21.87 -1.79
N GLY A 79 2.56 -21.78 -0.46
CA GLY A 79 3.56 -22.51 0.31
C GLY A 79 5.01 -22.05 0.11
N VAL A 80 5.26 -21.08 -0.79
CA VAL A 80 6.60 -20.56 -1.10
C VAL A 80 6.86 -19.25 -0.37
N ASN A 81 5.86 -18.36 -0.31
CA ASN A 81 5.97 -17.04 0.30
C ASN A 81 4.88 -16.77 1.33
N ALA A 82 4.54 -17.78 2.14
CA ALA A 82 3.58 -17.66 3.23
C ALA A 82 4.18 -16.91 4.43
N PRO A 83 3.37 -16.21 5.25
CA PRO A 83 1.92 -15.96 5.13
C PRO A 83 1.58 -14.66 4.36
N GLY A 84 0.30 -14.29 4.35
CA GLY A 84 -0.16 -12.93 3.99
C GLY A 84 -0.59 -12.69 2.55
N GLN A 85 -0.52 -13.68 1.68
CA GLN A 85 -0.82 -13.52 0.25
C GLN A 85 -2.32 -13.36 -0.01
N LEU A 86 -2.69 -12.63 -1.07
CA LEU A 86 -4.08 -12.31 -1.41
C LEU A 86 -4.50 -12.75 -2.80
N LYS A 87 -5.70 -13.31 -2.88
CA LYS A 87 -6.40 -13.67 -4.10
C LYS A 87 -7.50 -12.63 -4.34
N LEU A 88 -7.41 -11.90 -5.44
CA LEU A 88 -8.42 -10.94 -5.90
C LEU A 88 -9.22 -11.60 -7.02
N THR A 89 -10.51 -11.79 -6.82
CA THR A 89 -11.38 -12.48 -7.78
C THR A 89 -12.33 -11.49 -8.45
N ALA A 90 -12.42 -11.54 -9.78
CA ALA A 90 -13.54 -11.00 -10.53
C ALA A 90 -14.62 -12.08 -10.69
N LYS A 91 -15.87 -11.74 -10.40
CA LYS A 91 -17.03 -12.62 -10.48
C LYS A 91 -18.16 -11.95 -11.25
N ARG A 92 -18.65 -12.62 -12.29
CA ARG A 92 -19.82 -12.20 -13.03
C ARG A 92 -21.05 -12.33 -12.15
N ILE A 93 -21.85 -11.28 -12.11
CA ILE A 93 -23.14 -11.27 -11.40
C ILE A 93 -24.28 -11.45 -12.39
N ASN A 94 -24.22 -10.75 -13.52
CA ASN A 94 -25.13 -10.92 -14.65
C ASN A 94 -24.47 -10.42 -15.95
N ALA A 95 -25.22 -10.33 -17.04
CA ALA A 95 -24.69 -9.89 -18.32
C ALA A 95 -24.16 -8.45 -18.26
N GLY A 96 -22.87 -8.27 -18.52
CA GLY A 96 -22.23 -6.96 -18.51
C GLY A 96 -21.91 -6.39 -17.14
N PHE A 97 -22.10 -7.15 -16.05
CA PHE A 97 -21.80 -6.70 -14.69
C PHE A 97 -20.94 -7.70 -13.91
N PHE A 98 -19.84 -7.18 -13.38
CA PHE A 98 -18.91 -7.92 -12.55
C PHE A 98 -18.77 -7.26 -11.18
N LYS A 99 -18.51 -8.07 -10.17
CA LYS A 99 -17.88 -7.60 -8.93
C LYS A 99 -16.44 -8.08 -8.90
N SER A 100 -15.56 -7.33 -8.26
CA SER A 100 -14.15 -7.75 -8.15
C SER A 100 -13.48 -7.35 -6.86
N GLY A 101 -12.27 -7.86 -6.61
CA GLY A 101 -11.47 -7.53 -5.43
C GLY A 101 -10.56 -6.32 -5.65
N GLU A 102 -10.44 -5.48 -4.62
CA GLU A 102 -9.49 -4.37 -4.51
C GLU A 102 -9.03 -4.25 -3.06
N ILE A 103 -7.77 -3.86 -2.86
CA ILE A 103 -7.25 -3.41 -1.57
C ILE A 103 -6.67 -2.01 -1.67
N MET A 104 -6.74 -1.26 -0.56
CA MET A 104 -6.11 0.05 -0.44
C MET A 104 -5.35 0.19 0.89
N THR A 105 -4.30 0.99 0.89
CA THR A 105 -3.52 1.37 2.10
C THR A 105 -3.93 2.73 2.67
N ARG A 106 -5.16 3.17 2.38
CA ARG A 106 -5.70 4.50 2.66
C ARG A 106 -6.31 4.60 4.07
N VAL A 107 -6.45 5.84 4.56
CA VAL A 107 -7.26 6.19 5.74
C VAL A 107 -8.77 6.26 5.42
N ASN A 108 -9.62 6.07 6.44
CA ASN A 108 -11.10 6.21 6.38
C ASN A 108 -11.80 5.28 5.38
N LEU A 109 -11.22 4.10 5.11
CA LEU A 109 -11.84 3.13 4.20
C LEU A 109 -13.17 2.56 4.72
N ASP A 110 -13.43 2.67 6.03
CA ASP A 110 -14.67 2.25 6.70
C ASP A 110 -15.80 3.30 6.61
N LYS A 111 -15.64 4.36 5.80
CA LYS A 111 -16.62 5.44 5.64
C LYS A 111 -16.87 5.78 4.16
N PRO A 112 -18.12 6.14 3.78
CA PRO A 112 -18.46 6.48 2.40
C PRO A 112 -17.49 7.49 1.76
N PRO A 113 -17.21 7.38 0.44
CA PRO A 113 -17.83 6.43 -0.50
C PRO A 113 -17.26 5.01 -0.40
N TYR A 114 -16.15 4.83 0.30
CA TYR A 114 -15.56 3.53 0.61
C TYR A 114 -16.37 2.86 1.73
N ASN A 115 -16.56 1.55 1.71
CA ASN A 115 -17.30 0.87 2.79
C ASN A 115 -16.60 -0.42 3.17
N ALA A 116 -15.29 -0.35 3.44
CA ALA A 116 -14.49 -1.49 3.84
C ALA A 116 -15.02 -2.10 5.15
N PRO A 117 -15.24 -3.43 5.21
CA PRO A 117 -15.75 -4.09 6.42
C PRO A 117 -14.69 -4.22 7.52
N THR A 118 -13.41 -4.01 7.18
CA THR A 118 -12.28 -4.14 8.10
C THR A 118 -11.54 -2.82 8.22
N LYS A 119 -11.24 -2.41 9.46
CA LYS A 119 -10.38 -1.25 9.72
C LYS A 119 -8.92 -1.58 9.40
N SER A 120 -8.21 -0.59 8.89
CA SER A 120 -6.77 -0.62 8.64
C SER A 120 -6.10 0.63 9.19
N VAL A 121 -4.79 0.56 9.37
CA VAL A 121 -3.93 1.73 9.53
C VAL A 121 -3.42 2.11 8.14
N PRO A 122 -3.42 3.40 7.77
CA PRO A 122 -2.89 3.79 6.48
C PRO A 122 -1.39 3.50 6.37
N TYR A 123 -0.93 3.24 5.16
CA TYR A 123 0.48 3.25 4.78
C TYR A 123 0.66 4.05 3.51
N THR A 124 1.66 4.92 3.47
CA THR A 124 1.76 5.95 2.43
C THR A 124 3.20 6.33 2.10
N THR A 125 3.42 7.06 1.00
CA THR A 125 4.77 7.50 0.61
C THR A 125 5.45 8.40 1.64
N ASN A 126 4.71 9.15 2.48
CA ASN A 126 5.33 9.99 3.51
C ASN A 126 6.07 9.21 4.59
N ASP A 127 5.83 7.90 4.70
CA ASP A 127 6.52 7.06 5.67
C ASP A 127 8.00 6.86 5.28
N ILE A 128 8.40 7.18 4.03
CA ILE A 128 9.76 7.00 3.51
C ILE A 128 10.18 8.16 2.58
N LYS A 129 11.37 8.75 2.82
CA LYS A 129 11.93 9.79 1.93
C LYS A 129 12.30 9.27 0.56
N HIS A 130 13.27 8.35 0.54
CA HIS A 130 13.77 7.66 -0.63
C HIS A 130 13.24 6.25 -0.53
N GLY A 131 12.11 6.04 -1.19
CA GLY A 131 11.33 4.83 -1.06
C GLY A 131 11.29 4.02 -2.32
N TYR A 132 11.04 2.74 -2.14
CA TYR A 132 10.74 1.81 -3.21
C TYR A 132 9.55 0.94 -2.81
N PHE A 133 8.53 0.93 -3.65
CA PHE A 133 7.43 -0.03 -3.59
C PHE A 133 7.71 -1.19 -4.53
N GLU A 134 7.43 -2.41 -4.09
CA GLU A 134 7.30 -3.56 -4.97
C GLU A 134 5.98 -4.28 -4.71
N ALA A 135 5.28 -4.64 -5.79
CA ALA A 135 4.17 -5.56 -5.76
C ALA A 135 4.53 -6.79 -6.59
N ARG A 136 4.53 -7.97 -5.97
CA ARG A 136 4.73 -9.24 -6.68
C ARG A 136 3.38 -9.85 -7.01
N VAL A 137 3.00 -9.81 -8.29
CA VAL A 137 1.64 -10.12 -8.76
C VAL A 137 1.70 -11.14 -9.89
N LYS A 138 0.80 -12.11 -9.84
CA LYS A 138 0.46 -12.97 -10.98
C LYS A 138 -0.83 -12.45 -11.59
N LEU A 139 -0.74 -11.98 -12.83
CA LEU A 139 -1.85 -11.34 -13.53
C LEU A 139 -3.01 -12.33 -13.74
N PRO A 140 -4.24 -11.82 -13.98
CA PRO A 140 -5.41 -12.66 -13.86
C PRO A 140 -5.58 -13.63 -15.02
N LYS A 141 -6.06 -14.82 -14.68
CA LYS A 141 -6.51 -15.86 -15.61
C LYS A 141 -7.96 -16.21 -15.29
N CYS A 142 -8.73 -16.58 -16.31
CA CYS A 142 -10.10 -17.05 -16.11
C CYS A 142 -10.08 -18.38 -15.33
N ASP A 143 -10.90 -18.49 -14.29
CA ASP A 143 -11.03 -19.73 -13.51
C ASP A 143 -12.24 -20.56 -13.97
N THR A 144 -13.36 -19.90 -14.28
CA THR A 144 -14.61 -20.58 -14.69
C THR A 144 -15.33 -19.84 -15.81
N SER A 145 -15.94 -20.60 -16.70
CA SER A 145 -16.84 -20.13 -17.76
C SER A 145 -18.06 -21.03 -17.88
N ASP A 146 -19.16 -20.53 -18.45
CA ASP A 146 -20.39 -21.31 -18.65
C ASP A 146 -20.29 -22.33 -19.80
N ASP A 147 -19.30 -22.20 -20.67
CA ASP A 147 -19.00 -23.11 -21.79
C ASP A 147 -17.93 -24.18 -21.47
N GLY A 148 -17.38 -24.18 -20.25
CA GLY A 148 -16.41 -25.19 -19.83
C GLY A 148 -14.95 -24.93 -20.28
N LEU A 149 -14.65 -23.80 -20.93
CA LEU A 149 -13.34 -23.52 -21.50
C LEU A 149 -12.31 -22.94 -20.52
N CYS A 150 -12.70 -22.39 -19.37
CA CYS A 150 -11.74 -21.88 -18.37
C CYS A 150 -11.27 -22.93 -17.35
N GLN A 151 -12.05 -23.98 -17.17
CA GLN A 151 -11.84 -24.99 -16.14
C GLN A 151 -10.52 -25.75 -16.38
N ASN A 152 -9.96 -26.31 -15.31
CA ASN A 152 -8.72 -27.09 -15.33
C ASN A 152 -7.54 -26.34 -15.99
N ASN A 153 -7.41 -25.04 -15.72
CA ASN A 153 -6.33 -24.16 -16.21
C ASN A 153 -6.25 -23.98 -17.74
N LYS A 154 -7.27 -24.39 -18.50
CA LYS A 154 -7.30 -24.22 -19.97
C LYS A 154 -7.30 -22.75 -20.39
N ALA A 155 -8.17 -21.96 -19.76
CA ALA A 155 -8.43 -20.53 -19.99
C ALA A 155 -7.78 -19.93 -21.25
N PRO A 156 -8.40 -20.13 -22.42
CA PRO A 156 -7.89 -19.63 -23.70
C PRO A 156 -7.61 -18.14 -23.66
N GLN A 157 -6.66 -17.66 -24.46
CA GLN A 157 -6.29 -16.24 -24.51
C GLN A 157 -7.48 -15.28 -24.79
N SER A 158 -8.55 -15.77 -25.43
CA SER A 158 -9.78 -14.99 -25.66
C SER A 158 -10.51 -14.62 -24.35
N TYR A 159 -10.25 -15.33 -23.26
CA TYR A 159 -10.85 -15.11 -21.94
C TYR A 159 -10.11 -14.06 -21.09
N THR A 160 -8.98 -13.54 -21.57
CA THR A 160 -8.30 -12.44 -20.88
C THR A 160 -8.75 -11.06 -21.35
N ARG A 161 -9.59 -10.99 -22.40
CA ARG A 161 -10.20 -9.74 -22.85
C ARG A 161 -11.09 -9.17 -21.74
N GLY A 162 -11.04 -7.87 -21.52
CA GLY A 162 -11.79 -7.17 -20.48
C GLY A 162 -11.24 -7.34 -19.07
N LEU A 163 -10.16 -8.09 -18.84
CA LEU A 163 -9.47 -8.09 -17.55
C LEU A 163 -8.49 -6.91 -17.50
N TRP A 164 -8.53 -6.15 -16.41
CA TRP A 164 -7.71 -4.96 -16.21
C TRP A 164 -7.12 -4.94 -14.79
N PRO A 165 -6.09 -5.76 -14.51
CA PRO A 165 -5.33 -5.66 -13.28
C PRO A 165 -4.52 -4.34 -13.22
N SER A 166 -4.41 -3.76 -12.02
CA SER A 166 -3.62 -2.56 -11.79
C SER A 166 -3.00 -2.51 -10.40
N VAL A 167 -1.86 -1.82 -10.32
CA VAL A 167 -1.31 -1.26 -9.09
C VAL A 167 -0.93 0.19 -9.36
N TRP A 168 -1.50 1.08 -8.58
CA TRP A 168 -1.44 2.52 -8.79
C TRP A 168 -1.48 3.24 -7.45
N LEU A 169 -1.16 4.53 -7.49
CA LEU A 169 -1.06 5.39 -6.33
C LEU A 169 -1.95 6.62 -6.49
N LEU A 170 -2.71 6.93 -5.44
CA LEU A 170 -3.50 8.15 -5.34
C LEU A 170 -3.08 8.98 -4.10
N PRO A 171 -3.20 10.32 -4.14
CA PRO A 171 -2.86 11.19 -3.03
C PRO A 171 -3.91 11.07 -1.91
N THR A 172 -3.49 11.16 -0.65
CA THR A 172 -4.39 10.98 0.51
C THR A 172 -5.45 12.06 0.67
N LYS A 173 -5.24 13.23 0.08
CA LYS A 173 -6.15 14.37 0.12
C LYS A 173 -7.14 14.25 -1.02
N ASP A 174 -8.41 14.09 -0.65
CA ASP A 174 -9.53 14.09 -1.57
C ASP A 174 -9.74 15.49 -2.16
N THR A 175 -9.12 15.74 -3.30
CA THR A 175 -9.45 16.86 -4.19
C THR A 175 -10.02 16.33 -5.50
N PRO A 176 -10.70 17.17 -6.29
CA PRO A 176 -11.15 16.76 -7.61
C PRO A 176 -9.99 16.20 -8.43
N TRP A 177 -10.11 14.93 -8.81
CA TRP A 177 -9.11 14.26 -9.63
C TRP A 177 -9.01 14.92 -11.02
N PRO A 178 -7.79 15.14 -11.57
CA PRO A 178 -6.47 14.62 -11.16
C PRO A 178 -5.59 15.67 -10.45
N SER A 179 -6.18 16.63 -9.72
CA SER A 179 -5.46 17.82 -9.24
C SER A 179 -4.29 17.54 -8.28
N ASN A 180 -4.20 16.39 -7.63
CA ASN A 180 -3.05 16.06 -6.77
C ASN A 180 -2.18 14.93 -7.34
N GLY A 181 -2.34 14.65 -8.62
CA GLY A 181 -1.60 13.60 -9.32
C GLY A 181 -2.24 12.20 -9.16
N GLU A 182 -1.84 11.31 -10.04
CA GLU A 182 -2.01 9.86 -9.99
C GLU A 182 -0.76 9.21 -10.58
N ILE A 183 -0.36 8.07 -10.04
CA ILE A 183 0.82 7.34 -10.51
C ILE A 183 0.44 5.88 -10.74
N ASP A 184 0.32 5.49 -11.99
CA ASP A 184 0.08 4.10 -12.36
C ASP A 184 1.42 3.39 -12.46
N ILE A 185 1.73 2.60 -11.43
CA ILE A 185 2.95 1.78 -11.41
C ILE A 185 2.85 0.73 -12.50
N PHE A 186 1.70 0.06 -12.56
CA PHE A 186 1.30 -0.65 -13.75
C PHE A 186 -0.21 -0.76 -13.91
N GLU A 187 -0.62 -0.83 -15.16
CA GLU A 187 -1.89 -1.36 -15.60
C GLU A 187 -1.62 -2.37 -16.69
N ALA A 188 -2.37 -3.47 -16.74
CA ALA A 188 -2.16 -4.45 -17.80
C ALA A 188 -3.48 -4.88 -18.44
N TYR A 189 -3.41 -5.17 -19.73
CA TYR A 189 -4.56 -5.58 -20.52
C TYR A 189 -4.13 -6.42 -21.74
N LYS A 190 -5.12 -6.99 -22.43
CA LYS A 190 -4.89 -7.74 -23.68
C LYS A 190 -4.78 -6.79 -24.87
N LYS A 191 -3.68 -6.86 -25.63
CA LYS A 191 -3.57 -6.23 -26.95
C LYS A 191 -3.71 -7.25 -28.09
N SER A 192 -2.86 -8.28 -28.11
CA SER A 192 -2.88 -9.33 -29.14
C SER A 192 -3.14 -10.71 -28.52
N GLU A 193 -2.19 -11.23 -27.76
CA GLU A 193 -2.18 -12.58 -27.19
C GLU A 193 -2.21 -12.55 -25.66
N GLY A 194 -3.37 -12.82 -25.05
CA GLY A 194 -3.46 -12.81 -23.59
C GLY A 194 -3.24 -11.43 -22.96
N ILE A 195 -3.06 -11.34 -21.64
CA ILE A 195 -2.56 -10.10 -21.00
C ILE A 195 -1.06 -10.01 -21.29
N ASN A 196 -0.70 -9.12 -22.21
CA ASN A 196 0.66 -9.01 -22.75
C ASN A 196 1.15 -7.57 -22.92
N VAL A 197 0.36 -6.60 -22.45
CA VAL A 197 0.76 -5.21 -22.35
C VAL A 197 0.69 -4.81 -20.89
N GLY A 198 1.79 -4.26 -20.39
CA GLY A 198 1.82 -3.44 -19.19
C GLY A 198 2.04 -1.99 -19.60
N THR A 199 1.36 -1.05 -18.96
CA THR A 199 1.53 0.39 -19.12
C THR A 199 1.83 1.01 -17.77
N ALA A 200 2.53 2.13 -17.78
CA ALA A 200 2.64 3.04 -16.65
C ALA A 200 2.25 4.44 -17.14
N ALA A 201 1.63 5.22 -16.27
CA ALA A 201 1.14 6.54 -16.62
C ALA A 201 1.18 7.49 -15.42
N LEU A 202 1.12 8.78 -15.72
CA LEU A 202 0.97 9.84 -14.74
C LEU A 202 -0.24 10.68 -15.14
N HIS A 203 -1.18 10.89 -14.21
CA HIS A 203 -2.33 11.76 -14.46
C HIS A 203 -2.19 13.06 -13.68
N PHE A 204 -2.45 14.17 -14.36
CA PHE A 204 -2.42 15.53 -13.82
C PHE A 204 -3.11 16.47 -14.82
N ASN A 205 -3.38 17.72 -14.42
CA ASN A 205 -3.97 18.68 -15.34
C ASN A 205 -2.90 19.24 -16.32
N GLY A 206 -3.21 19.33 -17.60
CA GLY A 206 -2.37 20.03 -18.57
C GLY A 206 -2.29 19.34 -19.92
N ASN A 207 -2.14 20.15 -20.96
CA ASN A 207 -2.11 19.67 -22.33
C ASN A 207 -0.68 19.30 -22.74
N ASP A 208 -0.45 18.05 -23.09
CA ASP A 208 0.82 17.58 -23.64
C ASP A 208 0.58 16.57 -24.79
N PRO A 209 1.36 16.62 -25.89
CA PRO A 209 1.25 15.64 -26.97
C PRO A 209 1.40 14.18 -26.50
N ARG A 210 2.19 13.93 -25.45
CA ARG A 210 2.36 12.60 -24.82
C ARG A 210 1.09 12.10 -24.13
N CYS A 211 0.14 12.99 -23.85
CA CYS A 211 -1.18 12.70 -23.31
C CYS A 211 -2.26 12.65 -24.39
N GLY A 212 -1.87 12.44 -25.66
CA GLY A 212 -2.79 12.44 -26.80
C GLY A 212 -3.24 13.85 -27.22
N GLY A 213 -2.50 14.89 -26.81
CA GLY A 213 -2.75 16.29 -27.19
C GLY A 213 -3.84 17.00 -26.38
N ASN A 214 -4.42 16.34 -25.38
CA ASN A 214 -5.42 16.89 -24.47
C ASN A 214 -4.87 16.94 -23.03
N ASP A 215 -5.75 17.31 -22.09
CA ASP A 215 -5.48 17.23 -20.66
C ASP A 215 -5.02 15.82 -20.24
N CYS A 216 -3.89 15.72 -19.54
CA CYS A 216 -3.33 14.47 -19.01
C CYS A 216 -4.19 13.81 -17.93
N LYS A 217 -5.40 14.30 -17.69
CA LYS A 217 -6.45 13.60 -16.93
C LYS A 217 -6.85 12.27 -17.56
N GLY A 218 -7.13 12.23 -18.87
CA GLY A 218 -7.77 11.09 -19.52
C GLY A 218 -6.85 9.87 -19.63
N ILE A 219 -6.17 9.74 -20.77
CA ILE A 219 -5.28 8.61 -21.03
C ILE A 219 -3.94 8.66 -20.26
N GLY A 220 -3.75 9.71 -19.47
CA GLY A 220 -2.51 9.97 -18.75
C GLY A 220 -1.34 10.32 -19.67
N MET A 221 -0.23 10.75 -19.06
CA MET A 221 1.05 10.80 -19.75
C MET A 221 1.68 9.40 -19.71
N HIS A 222 1.59 8.67 -20.83
CA HIS A 222 2.17 7.32 -20.92
C HIS A 222 3.68 7.34 -20.76
N LEU A 223 4.18 6.44 -19.91
CA LEU A 223 5.60 6.20 -19.70
C LEU A 223 6.06 5.02 -20.55
N PRO A 224 7.32 5.02 -21.04
CA PRO A 224 7.86 3.90 -21.78
C PRO A 224 7.78 2.62 -20.94
N PHE A 225 6.96 1.67 -21.36
CA PHE A 225 6.81 0.40 -20.66
C PHE A 225 6.81 -0.73 -21.69
N ALA A 226 7.86 -1.53 -21.69
CA ALA A 226 8.02 -2.64 -22.62
C ALA A 226 8.03 -3.94 -21.84
N VAL A 227 6.97 -4.74 -21.98
CA VAL A 227 6.94 -6.10 -21.44
C VAL A 227 7.35 -7.07 -22.54
N THR A 228 8.43 -7.81 -22.33
CA THR A 228 8.95 -8.78 -23.30
C THR A 228 7.99 -9.96 -23.49
N SER A 229 7.96 -10.47 -24.72
CA SER A 229 7.00 -11.43 -25.29
C SER A 229 6.59 -12.60 -24.38
N GLY A 230 5.32 -12.64 -23.98
CA GLY A 230 4.69 -13.79 -23.34
C GLY A 230 3.43 -13.39 -22.56
N PRO A 231 2.54 -14.34 -22.21
CA PRO A 231 1.38 -14.05 -21.38
C PRO A 231 1.79 -13.82 -19.92
N LEU A 232 1.49 -12.63 -19.39
CA LEU A 232 1.92 -12.18 -18.05
C LEU A 232 1.19 -12.83 -16.88
N TYR A 233 0.20 -13.66 -17.17
CA TYR A 233 -0.61 -14.38 -16.17
C TYR A 233 -0.07 -15.78 -15.84
N GLU A 234 0.99 -16.24 -16.52
CA GLU A 234 1.54 -17.59 -16.29
C GLU A 234 2.46 -17.66 -15.06
N THR A 235 3.21 -16.59 -14.78
CA THR A 235 4.12 -16.49 -13.65
C THR A 235 3.88 -15.22 -12.83
N PHE A 236 4.45 -15.18 -11.62
CA PHE A 236 4.50 -13.95 -10.84
C PHE A 236 5.57 -13.03 -11.40
N HIS A 237 5.24 -11.74 -11.46
CA HIS A 237 6.16 -10.67 -11.84
C HIS A 237 6.23 -9.62 -10.74
N THR A 238 7.36 -8.92 -10.64
CA THR A 238 7.55 -7.83 -9.69
C THR A 238 7.38 -6.49 -10.41
N TRP A 239 6.46 -5.67 -9.90
CA TRP A 239 6.16 -4.32 -10.38
C TRP A 239 6.68 -3.33 -9.36
N GLY A 240 7.66 -2.51 -9.75
CA GLY A 240 8.42 -1.68 -8.83
C GLY A 240 8.31 -0.19 -9.14
N PHE A 241 8.31 0.62 -8.10
CA PHE A 241 8.30 2.09 -8.19
C PHE A 241 9.21 2.69 -7.12
N GLU A 242 10.23 3.42 -7.56
CA GLU A 242 11.13 4.18 -6.70
C GLU A 242 10.80 5.67 -6.77
N TRP A 243 10.81 6.33 -5.61
CA TRP A 243 10.78 7.78 -5.51
C TRP A 243 11.90 8.27 -4.60
N GLN A 244 12.52 9.38 -4.97
CA GLN A 244 13.49 10.07 -4.13
C GLN A 244 13.33 11.59 -4.28
N PRO A 245 13.67 12.39 -3.27
CA PRO A 245 13.70 13.84 -3.42
C PRO A 245 14.61 14.26 -4.56
N ASP A 246 14.16 15.25 -5.34
CA ASP A 246 15.01 15.90 -6.32
C ASP A 246 15.85 16.99 -5.63
N PRO A 247 17.18 16.83 -5.49
CA PRO A 247 18.03 17.82 -4.84
C PRO A 247 18.06 19.17 -5.58
N GLN A 248 17.60 19.21 -6.83
CA GLN A 248 17.51 20.43 -7.63
C GLN A 248 16.09 21.06 -7.60
N SER A 249 15.11 20.44 -6.93
CA SER A 249 13.78 21.02 -6.80
C SER A 249 13.73 22.03 -5.65
N ASN A 250 13.09 23.17 -5.92
CA ASN A 250 12.74 24.18 -4.92
C ASN A 250 11.28 24.10 -4.45
N ARG A 251 10.49 23.12 -4.93
CA ARG A 251 9.06 22.93 -4.63
C ARG A 251 8.74 21.57 -4.00
N GLY A 252 9.77 20.80 -3.62
CA GLY A 252 9.58 19.46 -3.07
C GLY A 252 9.31 18.39 -4.13
N GLY A 253 9.76 18.62 -5.36
CA GLY A 253 9.73 17.64 -6.44
C GLY A 253 10.55 16.39 -6.13
N VAL A 254 10.22 15.32 -6.83
CA VAL A 254 10.85 14.01 -6.68
C VAL A 254 11.36 13.50 -8.03
N ILE A 255 12.28 12.55 -7.97
CA ILE A 255 12.73 11.73 -9.08
C ILE A 255 12.02 10.38 -8.95
N MET A 256 11.32 9.98 -10.01
CA MET A 256 10.57 8.73 -10.07
C MET A 256 11.19 7.76 -11.08
N THR A 257 11.24 6.48 -10.73
CA THR A 257 11.74 5.42 -11.60
C THR A 257 10.86 4.18 -11.48
N GLY A 258 10.48 3.58 -12.61
CA GLY A 258 9.67 2.36 -12.63
C GLY A 258 10.45 1.13 -13.07
N TYR A 259 10.10 -0.01 -12.50
CA TYR A 259 10.78 -1.27 -12.67
C TYR A 259 9.78 -2.40 -12.96
N PHE A 260 10.22 -3.36 -13.76
CA PHE A 260 9.53 -4.62 -14.02
C PHE A 260 10.55 -5.75 -13.92
N ASP A 261 10.27 -6.73 -13.08
CA ASP A 261 11.18 -7.83 -12.74
C ASP A 261 12.60 -7.33 -12.44
N ASN A 262 12.68 -6.32 -11.56
CA ASN A 262 13.91 -5.67 -11.12
C ASN A 262 14.71 -4.97 -12.22
N LYS A 263 14.16 -4.84 -13.44
CA LYS A 263 14.76 -4.10 -14.55
C LYS A 263 14.04 -2.77 -14.72
N LYS A 264 14.82 -1.70 -14.82
CA LYS A 264 14.30 -0.36 -15.07
C LYS A 264 13.55 -0.34 -16.42
N GLN A 265 12.31 0.13 -16.40
CA GLN A 265 11.48 0.30 -17.61
C GLN A 265 11.42 1.76 -18.05
N TRP A 266 11.26 2.68 -17.09
CA TRP A 266 11.21 4.10 -17.36
C TRP A 266 11.90 4.89 -16.26
N GLY A 267 12.20 6.14 -16.57
CA GLY A 267 12.90 7.05 -15.70
C GLY A 267 14.42 6.88 -15.69
N PRO A 268 15.11 7.67 -14.85
CA PRO A 268 14.55 8.62 -13.88
C PRO A 268 13.77 9.77 -14.53
N ILE A 269 12.60 10.10 -13.98
CA ILE A 269 11.79 11.26 -14.37
C ILE A 269 11.77 12.23 -13.20
N ARG A 270 12.21 13.47 -13.45
CA ARG A 270 12.06 14.57 -12.48
C ARG A 270 10.64 15.12 -12.59
N THR A 271 9.91 15.18 -11.48
CA THR A 271 8.55 15.76 -11.51
C THR A 271 8.58 17.22 -11.97
N GLU A 272 9.68 17.95 -11.72
CA GLU A 272 9.90 19.32 -12.19
C GLU A 272 9.91 19.46 -13.72
N THR A 273 10.18 18.38 -14.45
CA THR A 273 10.20 18.36 -15.92
C THR A 273 8.87 17.92 -16.54
N LEU A 274 7.86 17.65 -15.71
CA LEU A 274 6.53 17.31 -16.19
C LEU A 274 5.88 18.53 -16.85
N PRO A 275 5.04 18.32 -17.87
CA PRO A 275 4.33 19.40 -18.54
C PRO A 275 3.15 19.91 -17.71
N GLY A 276 2.62 21.08 -18.08
CA GLY A 276 1.40 21.63 -17.50
C GLY A 276 1.47 21.78 -15.97
N ASP A 277 0.42 21.35 -15.27
CA ASP A 277 0.36 21.32 -13.80
C ASP A 277 1.05 20.08 -13.20
N GLY A 278 1.65 19.19 -14.02
CA GLY A 278 2.33 17.99 -13.55
C GLY A 278 3.34 18.22 -12.42
N PRO A 279 4.25 19.22 -12.49
CA PRO A 279 5.17 19.50 -11.41
C PRO A 279 4.48 19.84 -10.09
N ALA A 280 3.44 20.67 -10.16
CA ALA A 280 2.72 21.14 -8.98
C ALA A 280 1.73 20.10 -8.45
N ALA A 281 1.08 19.31 -9.32
CA ALA A 281 0.22 18.20 -8.94
C ALA A 281 1.00 17.14 -8.17
N MET A 282 2.16 16.70 -8.69
CA MET A 282 3.00 15.72 -8.00
C MET A 282 3.58 16.29 -6.70
N ALA A 283 4.00 17.56 -6.68
CA ALA A 283 4.44 18.21 -5.44
C ALA A 283 3.30 18.22 -4.39
N ARG A 284 2.06 18.57 -4.76
CA ARG A 284 0.90 18.52 -3.85
C ARG A 284 0.63 17.10 -3.35
N GLY A 285 0.70 16.11 -4.24
CA GLY A 285 0.51 14.70 -3.91
C GLY A 285 1.56 14.20 -2.92
N PHE A 286 2.86 14.36 -3.21
CA PHE A 286 3.94 13.88 -2.36
C PHE A 286 4.09 14.66 -1.04
N SER A 287 3.67 15.93 -1.01
CA SER A 287 3.75 16.78 0.20
C SER A 287 2.46 16.84 1.00
N ASP A 288 1.45 16.03 0.65
CA ASP A 288 0.17 16.05 1.35
C ASP A 288 0.36 15.73 2.84
N PRO A 289 -0.05 16.65 3.76
CA PRO A 289 0.14 16.45 5.20
C PRO A 289 -0.58 15.22 5.75
N ASN A 290 -1.55 14.66 5.02
CA ASN A 290 -2.30 13.48 5.47
C ASN A 290 -1.59 12.15 5.18
N GLY A 291 -0.54 12.13 4.36
CA GLY A 291 0.22 10.89 4.10
C GLY A 291 0.96 10.84 2.75
N GLY A 292 0.73 11.76 1.83
CA GLY A 292 1.33 11.64 0.50
C GLY A 292 0.48 10.74 -0.39
N PHE A 293 1.08 9.80 -1.11
CA PHE A 293 0.35 8.81 -1.92
C PHE A 293 0.10 7.50 -1.16
N TYR A 294 -1.11 6.95 -1.28
CA TYR A 294 -1.46 5.59 -0.83
C TYR A 294 -1.53 4.63 -2.02
N LEU A 295 -1.34 3.34 -1.75
CA LEU A 295 -1.34 2.29 -2.76
C LEU A 295 -2.73 1.66 -2.89
N ILE A 296 -3.05 1.31 -4.13
CA ILE A 296 -4.22 0.52 -4.50
C ILE A 296 -3.75 -0.65 -5.37
N ALA A 297 -4.28 -1.85 -5.11
CA ALA A 297 -4.11 -3.01 -5.97
C ALA A 297 -5.47 -3.61 -6.30
N ALA A 298 -5.79 -3.75 -7.58
CA ALA A 298 -7.14 -4.08 -8.02
C ALA A 298 -7.16 -5.03 -9.22
N LEU A 299 -8.26 -5.76 -9.35
CA LEU A 299 -8.63 -6.47 -10.57
C LEU A 299 -9.91 -5.84 -11.12
N ALA A 300 -9.77 -4.81 -11.96
CA ALA A 300 -10.91 -4.23 -12.66
C ALA A 300 -11.35 -5.12 -13.84
N VAL A 301 -12.59 -4.91 -14.29
CA VAL A 301 -13.15 -5.57 -15.47
C VAL A 301 -13.79 -4.54 -16.37
N GLY A 302 -13.50 -4.61 -17.66
CA GLY A 302 -14.02 -3.74 -18.71
C GLY A 302 -13.27 -2.42 -18.85
N GLY A 303 -13.97 -1.39 -19.29
CA GLY A 303 -13.40 -0.07 -19.51
C GLY A 303 -12.74 0.11 -20.89
N PRO A 304 -12.31 1.35 -21.18
CA PRO A 304 -11.86 1.74 -22.52
C PRO A 304 -10.57 1.03 -22.96
N TYR A 305 -9.69 0.67 -22.02
CA TYR A 305 -8.43 0.00 -22.32
C TYR A 305 -8.58 -1.50 -22.54
N SER A 306 -9.28 -2.19 -21.64
CA SER A 306 -9.37 -3.65 -21.68
C SER A 306 -10.51 -4.18 -22.57
N GLY A 307 -11.46 -3.30 -22.93
CA GLY A 307 -12.63 -3.62 -23.74
C GLY A 307 -13.65 -4.50 -23.02
N ALA A 308 -14.68 -4.97 -23.74
CA ALA A 308 -15.69 -5.82 -23.12
C ALA A 308 -15.13 -7.21 -22.73
N PRO A 309 -15.47 -7.74 -21.53
CA PRO A 309 -15.05 -9.07 -21.14
C PRO A 309 -15.61 -10.15 -22.08
N ASN A 310 -15.01 -11.34 -22.03
CA ASN A 310 -15.59 -12.50 -22.71
C ASN A 310 -16.98 -12.81 -22.12
N ALA A 311 -17.99 -13.03 -22.98
CA ALA A 311 -19.38 -13.22 -22.58
C ALA A 311 -19.64 -14.50 -21.76
N HIS A 312 -18.77 -15.50 -21.91
CA HIS A 312 -18.83 -16.78 -21.21
C HIS A 312 -18.06 -16.79 -19.88
N MET A 313 -17.18 -15.81 -19.65
CA MET A 313 -16.36 -15.73 -18.44
C MET A 313 -17.26 -15.53 -17.20
N GLN A 314 -17.15 -16.43 -16.22
CA GLN A 314 -17.87 -16.36 -14.96
C GLN A 314 -16.98 -15.87 -13.83
N THR A 315 -15.73 -16.34 -13.76
CA THR A 315 -14.75 -15.85 -12.78
C THR A 315 -13.35 -15.76 -13.35
N ALA A 316 -12.56 -14.81 -12.84
CA ALA A 316 -11.13 -14.71 -13.08
C ALA A 316 -10.41 -14.28 -11.80
N THR A 317 -9.13 -14.62 -11.66
CA THR A 317 -8.39 -14.36 -10.43
C THR A 317 -7.02 -13.80 -10.70
N MET A 318 -6.67 -12.71 -10.00
CA MET A 318 -5.32 -12.18 -9.82
C MET A 318 -4.77 -12.60 -8.45
N TYR A 319 -3.47 -12.90 -8.37
CA TYR A 319 -2.81 -13.24 -7.11
C TYR A 319 -1.77 -12.18 -6.76
N VAL A 320 -1.86 -11.63 -5.55
CA VAL A 320 -0.88 -10.71 -4.97
C VAL A 320 -0.10 -11.48 -3.92
N GLN A 321 1.17 -11.77 -4.22
CA GLN A 321 2.00 -12.56 -3.33
C GLN A 321 2.65 -11.72 -2.24
N SER A 322 3.10 -10.51 -2.58
CA SER A 322 3.65 -9.57 -1.62
C SER A 322 3.44 -8.13 -2.10
N ILE A 323 3.29 -7.22 -1.13
CA ILE A 323 3.45 -5.78 -1.32
C ILE A 323 4.40 -5.32 -0.24
N LYS A 324 5.56 -4.80 -0.63
CA LYS A 324 6.59 -4.36 0.30
C LYS A 324 7.02 -2.94 -0.03
N ALA A 325 7.33 -2.20 1.03
CA ALA A 325 7.90 -0.87 0.94
C ALA A 325 9.28 -0.87 1.61
N TYR A 326 10.24 -0.30 0.90
CA TYR A 326 11.64 -0.28 1.28
C TYR A 326 12.14 1.16 1.41
N SER A 327 12.97 1.40 2.41
CA SER A 327 13.82 2.59 2.44
C SER A 327 15.13 2.30 1.70
N VAL A 328 15.44 3.12 0.70
CA VAL A 328 16.63 3.03 -0.13
C VAL A 328 17.72 3.94 0.45
N GLY A 329 18.95 3.43 0.52
CA GLY A 329 20.04 4.06 1.28
C GLY A 329 19.95 3.85 2.80
N GLY A 330 19.09 2.92 3.25
CA GLY A 330 18.72 2.72 4.66
C GLY A 330 17.49 3.54 5.05
N VAL A 331 16.95 3.31 6.25
CA VAL A 331 15.87 4.12 6.81
C VAL A 331 16.44 5.52 6.98
N THR A 332 16.24 6.43 6.05
CA THR A 332 16.57 7.85 6.22
C THR A 332 15.34 8.65 5.77
N PRO A 333 14.43 9.00 6.70
CA PRO A 333 13.33 9.92 6.53
C PRO A 333 13.83 11.26 6.00
N PRO A 334 12.92 12.11 5.51
CA PRO A 334 13.35 13.31 4.86
C PRO A 334 14.09 14.20 5.84
N VAL A 335 15.39 14.48 5.59
CA VAL A 335 16.10 15.60 6.26
C VAL A 335 15.12 16.78 6.41
N GLY A 336 14.79 17.16 7.64
CA GLY A 336 13.73 18.12 7.92
C GLY A 336 12.37 17.55 8.31
N THR A 337 12.24 16.26 8.68
CA THR A 337 10.96 15.64 9.07
C THR A 337 10.94 15.25 10.53
N CYS A 338 10.00 15.81 11.28
CA CYS A 338 9.72 15.41 12.64
C CYS A 338 8.83 14.16 12.64
N LEU A 339 9.39 13.00 13.00
CA LEU A 339 8.65 11.74 13.02
C LEU A 339 7.99 11.49 14.39
N PRO A 340 6.87 10.76 14.45
CA PRO A 340 6.19 10.49 15.70
C PRO A 340 6.89 9.42 16.56
N PRO A 341 6.53 9.30 17.84
CA PRO A 341 7.00 8.22 18.71
C PRO A 341 6.79 6.82 18.14
N ALA A 342 7.79 5.95 18.29
CA ALA A 342 7.75 4.57 17.83
C ALA A 342 7.49 3.58 18.98
N ASN A 343 7.05 2.37 18.65
CA ASN A 343 6.94 1.24 19.60
C ASN A 343 6.21 1.58 20.91
N ILE A 344 5.10 2.31 20.82
CA ILE A 344 4.32 2.74 21.98
C ILE A 344 3.77 1.53 22.72
N LYS A 345 4.04 1.47 24.02
CA LYS A 345 3.59 0.43 24.95
C LYS A 345 2.97 1.09 26.17
N ALA A 346 2.09 0.36 26.85
CA ALA A 346 1.52 0.79 28.11
C ALA A 346 1.52 -0.35 29.14
N THR A 347 1.73 0.02 30.40
CA THR A 347 1.47 -0.84 31.57
C THR A 347 0.43 -0.18 32.46
N ILE A 348 -0.34 -0.99 33.19
CA ILE A 348 -1.42 -0.51 34.06
C ILE A 348 -1.19 -1.08 35.46
N THR A 349 -1.42 -0.25 36.46
CA THR A 349 -1.44 -0.67 37.88
C THR A 349 -2.60 -1.63 38.15
N ALA A 350 -2.44 -2.53 39.13
CA ALA A 350 -3.47 -3.52 39.48
C ALA A 350 -4.83 -2.89 39.85
N ASN A 351 -4.81 -1.69 40.44
CA ASN A 351 -6.03 -0.94 40.79
C ASN A 351 -6.62 -0.14 39.62
N LYS A 352 -6.01 -0.21 38.42
CA LYS A 352 -6.45 0.46 37.19
C LYS A 352 -6.52 1.99 37.27
N LYS A 353 -5.93 2.61 38.30
CA LYS A 353 -5.94 4.07 38.51
C LYS A 353 -4.77 4.79 37.86
N GLN A 354 -3.79 4.02 37.38
CA GLN A 354 -2.61 4.59 36.74
C GLN A 354 -2.16 3.73 35.57
N ALA A 355 -1.86 4.39 34.44
CA ALA A 355 -1.17 3.81 33.30
C ALA A 355 0.18 4.49 33.08
N THR A 356 1.16 3.72 32.66
CA THR A 356 2.47 4.23 32.23
C THR A 356 2.63 3.93 30.75
N LEU A 357 2.73 4.96 29.93
CA LEU A 357 3.05 4.86 28.51
C LEU A 357 4.57 5.02 28.33
N THR A 358 5.17 4.19 27.49
CA THR A 358 6.57 4.26 27.07
C THR A 358 6.67 4.13 25.56
N TRP A 359 7.67 4.77 24.97
CA TRP A 359 7.90 4.70 23.53
C TRP A 359 9.39 4.79 23.23
N ASP A 360 9.75 4.50 21.99
CA ASP A 360 11.08 4.74 21.46
C ASP A 360 11.12 6.08 20.73
N ALA A 361 12.31 6.70 20.72
CA ALA A 361 12.55 7.78 19.78
C ALA A 361 12.48 7.19 18.37
N PRO A 362 11.75 7.81 17.43
CA PRO A 362 11.76 7.37 16.05
C PRO A 362 13.16 7.42 15.49
N VAL A 363 13.50 6.40 14.69
CA VAL A 363 14.77 6.36 14.00
C VAL A 363 14.76 7.44 12.92
N ASN A 364 15.80 8.28 12.89
CA ASN A 364 16.06 9.30 11.88
C ASN A 364 15.00 10.42 11.74
N SER A 365 14.36 10.79 12.84
CA SER A 365 13.61 12.05 12.95
C SER A 365 14.56 13.25 12.97
N ASP A 366 14.06 14.43 12.60
CA ASP A 366 14.64 15.70 13.05
C ASP A 366 14.88 15.67 14.57
N PRO A 367 15.89 16.42 15.08
CA PRO A 367 16.19 16.46 16.50
C PRO A 367 14.97 16.77 17.35
N ILE A 368 14.56 15.81 18.19
CA ILE A 368 13.38 15.92 19.02
C ILE A 368 13.74 16.73 20.27
N SER A 369 13.07 17.87 20.46
CA SER A 369 13.21 18.70 21.65
C SER A 369 12.37 18.17 22.81
N ASN A 370 11.15 17.69 22.54
CA ASN A 370 10.29 17.05 23.52
C ASN A 370 9.19 16.22 22.84
N TYR A 371 8.44 15.49 23.66
CA TYR A 371 7.24 14.77 23.27
C TYR A 371 6.01 15.43 23.88
N GLN A 372 4.85 15.19 23.28
CA GLN A 372 3.56 15.63 23.78
C GLN A 372 2.57 14.46 23.79
N VAL A 373 1.78 14.35 24.86
CA VAL A 373 0.67 13.40 24.97
C VAL A 373 -0.63 14.18 25.14
N ASN A 374 -1.62 13.84 24.33
CA ASN A 374 -2.97 14.40 24.39
C ASN A 374 -4.01 13.32 24.72
N ASP A 375 -5.14 13.74 25.30
CA ASP A 375 -6.29 12.89 25.55
C ASP A 375 -7.14 12.66 24.28
N TRP A 376 -8.24 11.91 24.40
CA TRP A 376 -9.16 11.61 23.31
C TRP A 376 -9.86 12.83 22.68
N LEU A 377 -9.96 13.94 23.42
CA LEU A 377 -10.44 15.24 22.94
C LEU A 377 -9.31 16.09 22.33
N ASN A 378 -8.12 15.51 22.19
CA ASN A 378 -6.90 16.14 21.71
C ASN A 378 -6.43 17.30 22.60
N ARG A 379 -6.74 17.27 23.90
CA ARG A 379 -6.26 18.24 24.89
C ARG A 379 -4.92 17.79 25.44
N VAL A 380 -3.99 18.73 25.62
CA VAL A 380 -2.64 18.42 26.12
C VAL A 380 -2.71 17.91 27.56
N MET A 381 -2.24 16.68 27.77
CA MET A 381 -2.08 16.10 29.09
C MET A 381 -0.65 16.30 29.61
N TRP A 382 0.34 16.23 28.73
CA TRP A 382 1.74 16.27 29.13
C TRP A 382 2.68 16.71 28.00
N LYS A 383 3.79 17.36 28.37
CA LYS A 383 4.94 17.67 27.51
C LYS A 383 6.25 17.41 28.25
N GLY A 384 7.24 16.80 27.58
CA GLY A 384 8.57 16.64 28.15
C GLY A 384 9.52 15.81 27.29
N ALA A 385 10.81 15.82 27.62
CA ALA A 385 11.85 15.09 26.88
C ALA A 385 11.88 13.58 27.22
N ALA A 386 11.23 13.16 28.30
CA ALA A 386 11.19 11.76 28.71
C ALA A 386 10.42 10.92 27.68
N LYS A 387 10.92 9.71 27.40
CA LYS A 387 10.22 8.72 26.56
C LYS A 387 9.17 7.91 27.35
N LYS A 388 8.57 8.58 28.34
CA LYS A 388 7.67 7.99 29.32
C LYS A 388 6.68 9.06 29.79
N PHE A 389 5.41 8.69 29.83
CA PHE A 389 4.34 9.46 30.43
C PHE A 389 3.57 8.58 31.42
N VAL A 390 3.16 9.16 32.54
CA VAL A 390 2.36 8.48 33.57
C VAL A 390 1.02 9.19 33.68
N ASP A 391 -0.04 8.50 33.30
CA ASP A 391 -1.41 8.96 33.53
C ASP A 391 -1.92 8.39 34.85
N ALA A 392 -2.08 9.25 35.86
CA ALA A 392 -2.65 8.89 37.17
C ALA A 392 -4.12 9.31 37.31
N SER A 393 -4.78 9.70 36.22
CA SER A 393 -6.17 10.18 36.20
C SER A 393 -7.21 9.09 35.92
N LEU A 394 -6.78 7.83 35.74
CA LEU A 394 -7.69 6.76 35.34
C LEU A 394 -8.70 6.43 36.45
N PRO A 395 -9.97 6.14 36.10
CA PRO A 395 -11.06 5.98 37.05
C PRO A 395 -11.01 4.67 37.86
N GLY A 396 -10.08 3.76 37.55
CA GLY A 396 -10.04 2.43 38.18
C GLY A 396 -11.02 1.42 37.56
N THR A 397 -11.66 1.76 36.44
CA THR A 397 -12.66 0.91 35.77
C THR A 397 -12.17 0.37 34.43
N ASN A 398 -12.85 -0.67 33.94
CA ASN A 398 -12.64 -1.19 32.60
C ASN A 398 -13.07 -0.16 31.56
N GLY A 399 -12.40 -0.16 30.40
CA GLY A 399 -12.72 0.78 29.34
C GLY A 399 -11.61 0.93 28.32
N LYS A 400 -11.90 1.78 27.33
CA LYS A 400 -10.97 2.22 26.30
C LYS A 400 -10.50 3.64 26.63
N PHE A 401 -9.19 3.83 26.72
CA PHE A 401 -8.57 5.14 26.95
C PHE A 401 -7.67 5.46 25.77
N THR A 402 -7.95 6.56 25.07
CA THR A 402 -7.24 6.94 23.84
C THR A 402 -6.29 8.09 24.12
N TYR A 403 -5.05 7.94 23.66
CA TYR A 403 -4.00 8.94 23.74
C TYR A 403 -3.52 9.29 22.32
N PHE A 404 -3.14 10.55 22.09
CA PHE A 404 -2.40 10.94 20.89
C PHE A 404 -0.99 11.38 21.28
N LEU A 405 0.02 10.74 20.69
CA LEU A 405 1.42 10.99 20.99
C LEU A 405 2.11 11.70 19.82
N TYR A 406 2.96 12.67 20.15
CA TYR A 406 3.67 13.50 19.17
C TYR A 406 5.14 13.67 19.57
N SER A 407 6.01 13.83 18.58
CA SER A 407 7.35 14.38 18.75
C SER A 407 7.33 15.85 18.34
N ASN A 408 8.07 16.69 19.06
CA ASN A 408 8.31 18.08 18.72
C ASN A 408 9.78 18.24 18.33
N CYS A 409 10.05 18.81 17.16
CA CYS A 409 11.38 19.00 16.60
C CYS A 409 11.61 20.50 16.34
N GLY A 410 11.68 21.27 17.42
CA GLY A 410 11.74 22.73 17.37
C GLY A 410 10.40 23.35 16.96
N ALA A 411 10.33 24.00 15.80
CA ALA A 411 9.11 24.62 15.27
C ALA A 411 8.14 23.62 14.58
N LYS A 412 8.57 22.36 14.40
CA LYS A 412 7.79 21.31 13.74
C LYS A 412 7.26 20.33 14.78
N MET A 413 6.04 19.84 14.56
CA MET A 413 5.41 18.79 15.35
C MET A 413 5.12 17.61 14.41
N SER A 414 5.37 16.39 14.87
CA SER A 414 5.08 15.19 14.09
C SER A 414 3.58 15.01 13.88
N LYS A 415 3.19 14.08 13.00
CA LYS A 415 1.83 13.53 12.99
C LYS A 415 1.51 12.91 14.36
N GLY A 416 0.26 12.98 14.79
CA GLY A 416 -0.18 12.34 16.03
C GLY A 416 -0.37 10.84 15.84
N VAL A 417 0.22 10.03 16.71
CA VAL A 417 -0.04 8.59 16.76
C VAL A 417 -1.10 8.31 17.81
N GLN A 418 -2.25 7.82 17.37
CA GLN A 418 -3.31 7.36 18.26
C GLN A 418 -2.91 6.03 18.90
N TYR A 419 -2.98 5.96 20.22
CA TYR A 419 -2.79 4.75 21.00
C TYR A 419 -4.01 4.48 21.87
N ASP A 420 -4.66 3.34 21.64
CA ASP A 420 -5.85 2.91 22.37
C ASP A 420 -5.46 1.89 23.45
N LEU A 421 -5.51 2.31 24.71
CA LEU A 421 -5.30 1.45 25.86
C LEU A 421 -6.62 0.77 26.24
N MET A 422 -6.66 -0.55 26.09
CA MET A 422 -7.81 -1.37 26.47
C MET A 422 -7.60 -1.95 27.87
N ILE A 423 -8.34 -1.44 28.86
CA ILE A 423 -8.32 -1.93 30.24
C ILE A 423 -9.45 -2.94 30.43
N LYS A 424 -9.09 -4.18 30.76
CA LYS A 424 -10.01 -5.30 31.02
C LYS A 424 -10.12 -5.62 32.49
#